data_AF-A0A6S6WFJ8-F1
#
_entry.id   AF-A0A6S6WFJ8-F1
#
_cell.length_a   1.000
_cell.length_b   1.000
_cell.length_c   1.000
_cell.angle_alpha   90.00
_cell.angle_beta   90.00
_cell.angle_gamma   90.00
#
_symmetry.space_group_name_H-M   'P 1'
#
loop_
_entity.id
_entity.type
_entity.pdbx_description
1 polymer ?
#
loop_
_entity_poly.entity_id
_entity_poly.type
_entity_poly.pdbx_seq_one_letter_code
_entity_poly.pdbx_strand_id
1 'polypeptide(L)'
;MRGVTTCQTQSINPAYLSTIPAHPLTDTGRRKTMDRKTDYVLSYSHRHPDISALYKRLAAVHKSEIGHTFDTFTKRTALFSGFEVKPASGDHTEAQLQMSIWIAASLRKKIELLQMTEVPYEPLAMIEPAFTIVGHKHSIYYAYPREDLGHGRSGIHILNQDTDLSTASIRGVFQLLKLYGNVLKYGADEKQDGYWGGFFGPVLEKLASGSMD
;
A
#
# COMPACT_ATOMS: atom_id res chain seq x y z
N MET A 1 20.57 1.26 2.78
CA MET A 1 19.09 1.39 2.76
C MET A 1 18.61 0.53 1.61
N ARG A 2 17.71 -0.44 1.82
CA ARG A 2 17.13 -1.17 0.69
C ARG A 2 16.58 -0.18 -0.32
N GLY A 3 16.73 -0.48 -1.61
CA GLY A 3 16.47 0.46 -2.70
C GLY A 3 14.99 0.81 -2.85
N VAL A 4 14.44 1.63 -1.97
CA VAL A 4 13.08 2.16 -2.08
C VAL A 4 13.09 3.33 -3.08
N THR A 5 12.21 3.26 -4.09
CA THR A 5 12.08 4.25 -5.16
C THR A 5 10.62 4.62 -5.40
N THR A 6 10.34 5.77 -5.98
CA THR A 6 8.98 6.14 -6.39
C THR A 6 8.65 5.60 -7.78
N CYS A 7 7.40 5.21 -8.01
CA CYS A 7 6.85 4.98 -9.34
C CYS A 7 5.40 5.47 -9.44
N GLN A 8 4.93 5.72 -10.66
CA GLN A 8 3.54 6.09 -10.90
C GLN A 8 2.66 4.83 -10.86
N THR A 9 1.49 4.91 -10.22
CA THR A 9 0.58 3.75 -10.16
C THR A 9 -0.42 3.72 -11.31
N GLN A 10 -0.95 2.53 -11.56
CA GLN A 10 -1.99 2.27 -12.55
C GLN A 10 -3.24 1.69 -11.87
N SER A 11 -4.18 1.17 -12.67
CA SER A 11 -5.41 0.56 -12.19
C SER A 11 -5.15 -0.56 -11.17
N ILE A 12 -5.95 -0.55 -10.12
CA ILE A 12 -5.98 -1.61 -9.10
C ILE A 12 -6.58 -2.86 -9.72
N ASN A 13 -6.06 -4.04 -9.36
CA ASN A 13 -6.70 -5.30 -9.74
C ASN A 13 -8.11 -5.36 -9.11
N PRO A 14 -9.19 -5.54 -9.89
CA PRO A 14 -10.56 -5.54 -9.39
C PRO A 14 -10.82 -6.52 -8.24
N ALA A 15 -10.03 -7.60 -8.11
CA ALA A 15 -10.11 -8.55 -7.00
C ALA A 15 -9.90 -7.90 -5.61
N TYR A 16 -9.17 -6.78 -5.55
CA TYR A 16 -8.88 -6.07 -4.30
C TYR A 16 -9.77 -4.84 -4.08
N LEU A 17 -10.70 -4.55 -4.99
CA LEU A 17 -11.60 -3.42 -4.88
C LEU A 17 -12.84 -3.74 -4.06
N SER A 18 -13.25 -2.78 -3.24
CA SER A 18 -14.57 -2.82 -2.62
C SER A 18 -15.66 -2.65 -3.67
N THR A 19 -16.79 -3.29 -3.46
CA THR A 19 -17.93 -3.23 -4.35
C THR A 19 -19.14 -2.63 -3.66
N ILE A 20 -19.90 -1.83 -4.39
CA ILE A 20 -21.17 -1.24 -3.94
C ILE A 20 -22.31 -1.72 -4.84
N PRO A 21 -23.56 -1.74 -4.36
CA PRO A 21 -24.72 -1.99 -5.22
C PRO A 21 -24.74 -1.01 -6.41
N ALA A 22 -24.99 -1.51 -7.62
CA ALA A 22 -25.14 -0.66 -8.81
C ALA A 22 -26.59 -0.14 -8.94
N HIS A 23 -26.76 1.10 -9.40
CA HIS A 23 -28.07 1.64 -9.79
C HIS A 23 -28.24 1.65 -11.32
N PRO A 24 -29.46 1.39 -11.90
CA PRO A 24 -30.77 1.27 -11.24
C PRO A 24 -31.56 -0.07 -11.43
N LEU A 25 -32.31 -0.39 -10.36
CA LEU A 25 -33.63 -1.05 -10.19
C LEU A 25 -34.02 -2.38 -10.86
N THR A 26 -33.36 -2.87 -11.91
CA THR A 26 -33.80 -4.13 -12.58
C THR A 26 -32.94 -5.35 -12.22
N ASP A 27 -31.76 -5.14 -11.65
CA ASP A 27 -30.83 -6.21 -11.31
C ASP A 27 -30.25 -5.97 -9.90
N THR A 28 -30.95 -6.49 -8.90
CA THR A 28 -30.58 -6.40 -7.48
C THR A 28 -29.28 -7.14 -7.14
N GLY A 29 -28.75 -7.95 -8.06
CA GLY A 29 -27.46 -8.64 -7.92
C GLY A 29 -26.26 -7.85 -8.44
N ARG A 30 -26.48 -6.79 -9.25
CA ARG A 30 -25.38 -6.08 -9.91
C ARG A 30 -24.57 -5.25 -8.92
N ARG A 31 -23.27 -5.54 -8.84
CA ARG A 31 -22.30 -4.79 -8.03
C ARG A 31 -21.34 -4.01 -8.92
N LYS A 32 -20.97 -2.80 -8.50
CA LYS A 32 -19.97 -1.95 -9.15
C LYS A 32 -18.72 -1.86 -8.29
N THR A 33 -17.55 -1.99 -8.90
CA THR A 33 -16.26 -1.77 -8.22
C THR A 33 -16.02 -0.28 -7.98
N MET A 34 -15.50 0.05 -6.80
CA MET A 34 -15.01 1.38 -6.49
C MET A 34 -13.57 1.50 -6.94
N ASP A 35 -13.33 1.82 -8.22
CA ASP A 35 -11.97 1.97 -8.76
C ASP A 35 -11.46 3.41 -8.63
N ARG A 36 -10.33 3.55 -7.95
CA ARG A 36 -9.51 4.77 -7.85
C ARG A 36 -8.05 4.37 -7.76
N LYS A 37 -7.23 4.87 -8.69
CA LYS A 37 -5.77 4.77 -8.60
C LYS A 37 -5.23 5.80 -7.62
N THR A 38 -3.94 5.71 -7.32
CA THR A 38 -3.20 6.83 -6.72
C THR A 38 -2.13 7.33 -7.68
N ASP A 39 -1.62 8.53 -7.53
CA ASP A 39 -0.63 9.05 -8.48
C ASP A 39 0.72 8.36 -8.34
N TYR A 40 1.27 8.28 -7.13
CA TYR A 40 2.60 7.71 -6.89
C TYR A 40 2.62 6.72 -5.73
N VAL A 41 3.63 5.86 -5.72
CA VAL A 41 3.85 4.91 -4.64
C VAL A 41 5.34 4.71 -4.39
N LEU A 42 5.75 4.41 -3.17
CA LEU A 42 7.08 3.86 -2.92
C LEU A 42 7.11 2.38 -3.28
N SER A 43 8.23 1.93 -3.81
CA SER A 43 8.38 0.57 -4.32
C SER A 43 9.79 0.08 -4.05
N TYR A 44 9.93 -1.22 -3.82
CA TYR A 44 11.25 -1.82 -3.67
C TYR A 44 11.84 -2.08 -5.06
N SER A 45 12.99 -1.49 -5.33
CA SER A 45 13.55 -1.33 -6.66
C SER A 45 14.13 -2.63 -7.21
N HIS A 46 13.73 -2.96 -8.45
CA HIS A 46 14.34 -4.01 -9.28
C HIS A 46 15.83 -3.78 -9.57
N ARG A 47 16.34 -2.57 -9.35
CA ARG A 47 17.77 -2.21 -9.53
C ARG A 47 18.63 -2.56 -8.32
N HIS A 48 18.03 -2.76 -7.15
CA HIS A 48 18.79 -3.20 -5.98
C HIS A 48 19.12 -4.69 -6.12
N PRO A 49 20.39 -5.11 -6.04
CA PRO A 49 20.80 -6.49 -6.34
C PRO A 49 20.01 -7.55 -5.56
N ASP A 50 19.85 -7.38 -4.25
CA ASP A 50 19.16 -8.36 -3.39
C ASP A 50 17.65 -8.44 -3.69
N ILE A 51 17.01 -7.30 -3.94
CA ILE A 51 15.58 -7.25 -4.30
C ILE A 51 15.37 -7.87 -5.68
N SER A 52 16.24 -7.55 -6.64
CA SER A 52 16.23 -8.13 -7.99
C SER A 52 16.38 -9.65 -7.94
N ALA A 53 17.30 -10.15 -7.12
CA ALA A 53 17.51 -11.58 -6.92
C ALA A 53 16.27 -12.25 -6.31
N LEU A 54 15.65 -11.63 -5.29
CA LEU A 54 14.41 -12.11 -4.69
C LEU A 54 13.26 -12.17 -5.72
N TYR A 55 13.08 -11.13 -6.51
CA TYR A 55 12.04 -11.09 -7.55
C TYR A 55 12.26 -12.16 -8.63
N LYS A 56 13.51 -12.45 -9.01
CA LYS A 56 13.82 -13.57 -9.91
C LYS A 56 13.45 -14.92 -9.29
N ARG A 57 13.72 -15.14 -8.00
CA ARG A 57 13.31 -16.36 -7.29
C ARG A 57 11.79 -16.51 -7.26
N LEU A 58 11.06 -15.44 -6.90
CA LEU A 58 9.60 -15.42 -6.94
C LEU A 58 9.05 -15.77 -8.33
N ALA A 59 9.67 -15.24 -9.40
CA ALA A 59 9.28 -15.56 -10.76
C ALA A 59 9.53 -17.04 -11.11
N ALA A 60 10.65 -17.62 -10.65
CA ALA A 60 11.00 -19.01 -10.89
C ALA A 60 10.01 -20.01 -10.26
N VAL A 61 9.32 -19.61 -9.18
CA VAL A 61 8.28 -20.42 -8.51
C VAL A 61 6.86 -19.93 -8.81
N HIS A 62 6.68 -19.17 -9.89
CA HIS A 62 5.38 -18.64 -10.34
C HIS A 62 4.63 -17.75 -9.33
N LYS A 63 5.33 -17.15 -8.36
CA LYS A 63 4.77 -16.24 -7.32
C LYS A 63 5.19 -14.79 -7.54
N SER A 64 5.30 -14.36 -8.80
CA SER A 64 5.75 -13.00 -9.15
C SER A 64 4.70 -11.91 -8.91
N GLU A 65 3.42 -12.26 -8.74
CA GLU A 65 2.33 -11.28 -8.57
C GLU A 65 2.16 -10.88 -7.11
N ILE A 66 2.90 -9.84 -6.71
CA ILE A 66 3.02 -9.38 -5.32
C ILE A 66 2.42 -7.98 -5.08
N GLY A 67 2.12 -7.23 -6.14
CA GLY A 67 1.40 -5.95 -6.08
C GLY A 67 -0.10 -6.13 -6.25
N HIS A 68 -0.90 -5.19 -5.76
CA HIS A 68 -2.37 -5.18 -5.88
C HIS A 68 -2.89 -4.55 -7.17
N THR A 69 -2.01 -4.17 -8.09
CA THR A 69 -2.33 -3.49 -9.35
C THR A 69 -2.38 -4.47 -10.53
N PHE A 70 -2.89 -4.01 -11.67
CA PHE A 70 -3.05 -4.85 -12.86
C PHE A 70 -1.91 -4.71 -13.88
N ASP A 71 -1.15 -3.61 -13.84
CA ASP A 71 -0.08 -3.37 -14.82
C ASP A 71 1.11 -4.32 -14.62
N THR A 72 1.79 -4.65 -15.71
CA THR A 72 2.83 -5.68 -15.74
C THR A 72 4.01 -5.41 -14.82
N PHE A 73 4.30 -4.13 -14.53
CA PHE A 73 5.44 -3.75 -13.71
C PHE A 73 5.05 -3.72 -12.23
N THR A 74 4.06 -2.91 -11.86
CA THR A 74 3.73 -2.72 -10.44
C THR A 74 3.03 -3.94 -9.84
N LYS A 75 2.36 -4.79 -10.64
CA LYS A 75 1.86 -6.09 -10.14
C LYS A 75 2.97 -7.04 -9.69
N ARG A 76 4.18 -6.86 -10.24
CA ARG A 76 5.37 -7.67 -9.91
C ARG A 76 6.35 -6.97 -8.98
N THR A 77 5.91 -5.88 -8.36
CA THR A 77 6.75 -5.05 -7.52
C THR A 77 6.12 -4.96 -6.14
N ALA A 78 6.93 -5.10 -5.09
CA ALA A 78 6.47 -4.86 -3.74
C ALA A 78 6.23 -3.35 -3.57
N LEU A 79 4.98 -2.98 -3.28
CA LEU A 79 4.54 -1.60 -3.15
C LEU A 79 4.36 -1.24 -1.67
N PHE A 80 4.82 -0.05 -1.30
CA PHE A 80 4.76 0.49 0.04
C PHE A 80 4.40 1.97 -0.03
N SER A 81 3.37 2.41 0.68
CA SER A 81 2.98 3.80 0.84
C SER A 81 2.59 4.54 -0.46
N GLY A 82 1.31 4.87 -0.59
CA GLY A 82 0.76 5.64 -1.71
C GLY A 82 0.76 7.14 -1.47
N PHE A 83 0.75 7.90 -2.57
CA PHE A 83 0.67 9.36 -2.62
C PHE A 83 -0.37 9.79 -3.66
N GLU A 84 -1.44 10.42 -3.19
CA GLU A 84 -2.44 11.05 -4.04
C GLU A 84 -2.19 12.56 -4.10
N VAL A 85 -2.07 13.12 -5.30
CA VAL A 85 -1.69 14.52 -5.50
C VAL A 85 -2.79 15.26 -6.25
N LYS A 86 -3.29 16.33 -5.66
CA LYS A 86 -4.26 17.24 -6.28
C LYS A 86 -3.71 18.67 -6.34
N PRO A 87 -4.13 19.47 -7.33
CA PRO A 87 -3.84 20.90 -7.33
C PRO A 87 -4.45 21.59 -6.09
N ALA A 88 -4.05 22.83 -5.81
CA ALA A 88 -4.56 23.59 -4.66
C ALA A 88 -6.09 23.80 -4.70
N SER A 89 -6.69 23.82 -5.89
CA SER A 89 -8.13 23.88 -6.11
C SER A 89 -8.82 22.50 -6.06
N GLY A 90 -8.08 21.45 -5.74
CA GLY A 90 -8.57 20.07 -5.74
C GLY A 90 -9.42 19.72 -4.52
N ASP A 91 -10.27 18.71 -4.69
CA ASP A 91 -11.14 18.22 -3.63
C ASP A 91 -10.35 17.30 -2.68
N HIS A 92 -10.29 17.71 -1.41
CA HIS A 92 -9.63 16.96 -0.34
C HIS A 92 -10.37 15.67 0.01
N THR A 93 -11.71 15.70 -0.03
CA THR A 93 -12.55 14.52 0.19
C THR A 93 -12.36 13.51 -0.93
N GLU A 94 -12.24 13.98 -2.17
CA GLU A 94 -11.89 13.11 -3.29
C GLU A 94 -10.52 12.47 -3.06
N ALA A 95 -9.47 13.27 -2.77
CA ALA A 95 -8.12 12.74 -2.53
C ALA A 95 -8.10 11.70 -1.40
N GLN A 96 -8.79 11.97 -0.29
CA GLN A 96 -8.93 11.05 0.82
C GLN A 96 -9.63 9.75 0.41
N LEU A 97 -10.73 9.84 -0.35
CA LEU A 97 -11.45 8.66 -0.84
C LEU A 97 -10.58 7.81 -1.77
N GLN A 98 -9.86 8.44 -2.71
CA GLN A 98 -8.95 7.74 -3.62
C GLN A 98 -7.85 7.01 -2.84
N MET A 99 -7.21 7.70 -1.90
CA MET A 99 -6.18 7.11 -1.06
C MET A 99 -6.72 5.95 -0.20
N SER A 100 -7.92 6.11 0.38
CA SER A 100 -8.54 5.07 1.21
C SER A 100 -8.83 3.79 0.43
N ILE A 101 -9.30 3.92 -0.82
CA ILE A 101 -9.51 2.79 -1.73
C ILE A 101 -8.18 2.10 -2.04
N TRP A 102 -7.17 2.89 -2.39
CA TRP A 102 -5.88 2.37 -2.80
C TRP A 102 -5.15 1.61 -1.68
N ILE A 103 -5.05 2.21 -0.47
CA ILE A 103 -4.35 1.56 0.64
C ILE A 103 -5.09 0.33 1.17
N ALA A 104 -6.43 0.33 1.12
CA ALA A 104 -7.21 -0.85 1.46
C ALA A 104 -6.95 -2.01 0.48
N ALA A 105 -6.83 -1.73 -0.81
CA ALA A 105 -6.48 -2.73 -1.81
C ALA A 105 -5.04 -3.25 -1.63
N SER A 106 -4.09 -2.36 -1.34
CA SER A 106 -2.69 -2.71 -1.01
C SER A 106 -2.64 -3.73 0.14
N LEU A 107 -3.30 -3.42 1.26
CA LEU A 107 -3.29 -4.29 2.43
C LEU A 107 -4.02 -5.61 2.20
N ARG A 108 -5.10 -5.66 1.41
CA ARG A 108 -5.76 -6.92 1.03
C ARG A 108 -4.82 -7.85 0.27
N LYS A 109 -4.06 -7.34 -0.72
CA LYS A 109 -3.06 -8.15 -1.41
C LYS A 109 -1.99 -8.67 -0.45
N LYS A 110 -1.55 -7.83 0.48
CA LYS A 110 -0.53 -8.19 1.47
C LYS A 110 -1.02 -9.27 2.45
N ILE A 111 -2.30 -9.22 2.85
CA ILE A 111 -2.94 -10.29 3.63
C ILE A 111 -2.99 -11.58 2.82
N GLU A 112 -3.33 -11.53 1.53
CA GLU A 112 -3.30 -12.72 0.66
C GLU A 112 -1.89 -13.32 0.58
N LEU A 113 -0.86 -12.49 0.34
CA LEU A 113 0.53 -12.94 0.32
C LEU A 113 0.93 -13.59 1.64
N LEU A 114 0.50 -13.00 2.76
CA LEU A 114 0.73 -13.57 4.07
C LEU A 114 0.01 -14.91 4.22
N GLN A 115 -1.25 -15.04 3.84
CA GLN A 115 -2.01 -16.30 3.94
C GLN A 115 -1.41 -17.42 3.09
N MET A 116 -0.71 -17.08 2.02
CA MET A 116 0.10 -18.01 1.22
C MET A 116 1.39 -18.47 1.92
N THR A 117 1.66 -17.93 3.11
CA THR A 117 2.83 -18.25 3.94
C THR A 117 2.38 -18.63 5.35
N GLU A 118 2.91 -19.70 5.92
CA GLU A 118 2.68 -20.03 7.34
C GLU A 118 3.55 -19.17 8.29
N VAL A 119 3.85 -17.93 7.89
CA VAL A 119 4.68 -17.02 8.69
C VAL A 119 3.81 -16.44 9.81
N PRO A 120 4.20 -16.58 11.09
CA PRO A 120 3.51 -15.94 12.20
C PRO A 120 3.43 -14.43 11.96
N TYR A 121 2.27 -13.85 12.23
CA TYR A 121 2.01 -12.46 11.87
C TYR A 121 1.30 -11.70 12.98
N GLU A 122 1.85 -10.52 13.27
CA GLU A 122 1.26 -9.53 14.15
C GLU A 122 0.62 -8.42 13.30
N PRO A 123 -0.69 -8.12 13.45
CA PRO A 123 -1.40 -7.09 12.68
C PRO A 123 -0.69 -5.73 12.58
N LEU A 124 0.08 -5.35 13.60
CA LEU A 124 0.81 -4.08 13.65
C LEU A 124 2.06 -4.07 12.76
N ALA A 125 2.56 -5.23 12.33
CA ALA A 125 3.68 -5.30 11.40
C ALA A 125 3.34 -4.83 9.98
N MET A 126 2.05 -4.78 9.59
CA MET A 126 1.59 -4.19 8.32
C MET A 126 1.01 -2.78 8.45
N ILE A 127 1.37 -2.00 9.48
CA ILE A 127 0.99 -0.58 9.50
C ILE A 127 1.60 0.11 8.27
N GLU A 128 0.74 0.54 7.35
CA GLU A 128 1.16 1.20 6.13
C GLU A 128 0.77 2.68 6.17
N PRO A 129 1.74 3.62 6.08
CA PRO A 129 1.44 5.03 5.93
C PRO A 129 1.00 5.34 4.49
N ALA A 130 0.12 6.31 4.31
CA ALA A 130 -0.35 6.81 3.03
C ALA A 130 -0.54 8.32 3.08
N PHE A 131 -0.46 8.98 1.91
CA PHE A 131 -0.43 10.44 1.84
C PHE A 131 -1.42 11.01 0.84
N THR A 132 -2.11 12.07 1.22
CA THR A 132 -2.72 12.99 0.25
C THR A 132 -1.97 14.31 0.28
N ILE A 133 -1.80 14.92 -0.89
CA ILE A 133 -1.16 16.21 -1.08
C ILE A 133 -2.11 17.06 -1.90
N VAL A 134 -2.69 18.10 -1.30
CA VAL A 134 -3.61 19.01 -1.98
C VAL A 134 -3.04 20.43 -1.89
N GLY A 135 -2.53 20.92 -3.03
CA GLY A 135 -1.76 22.16 -3.05
C GLY A 135 -0.56 22.09 -2.10
N HIS A 136 -0.57 22.91 -1.05
CA HIS A 136 0.49 22.94 -0.04
C HIS A 136 0.21 22.05 1.17
N LYS A 137 -0.97 21.44 1.30
CA LYS A 137 -1.35 20.66 2.48
C LYS A 137 -1.07 19.18 2.26
N HIS A 138 -0.45 18.56 3.25
CA HIS A 138 -0.18 17.13 3.26
C HIS A 138 -1.00 16.49 4.39
N SER A 139 -1.68 15.39 4.13
CA SER A 139 -2.35 14.59 5.16
C SER A 139 -1.80 13.18 5.15
N ILE A 140 -1.67 12.61 6.34
CA ILE A 140 -1.13 11.26 6.54
C ILE A 140 -2.21 10.34 7.11
N TYR A 141 -2.28 9.16 6.52
CA TYR A 141 -3.16 8.09 6.93
C TYR A 141 -2.31 6.89 7.33
N TYR A 142 -2.74 6.16 8.36
CA TYR A 142 -2.16 4.87 8.72
C TYR A 142 -3.23 3.80 8.55
N ALA A 143 -2.93 2.79 7.75
CA ALA A 143 -3.83 1.68 7.53
C ALA A 143 -3.24 0.38 8.05
N TYR A 144 -4.09 -0.48 8.61
CA TYR A 144 -3.67 -1.79 9.10
C TYR A 144 -4.84 -2.79 9.08
N PRO A 145 -4.57 -4.12 9.00
CA PRO A 145 -5.59 -5.15 9.14
C PRO A 145 -6.19 -5.16 10.55
N ARG A 146 -7.51 -5.37 10.66
CA ARG A 146 -8.23 -5.42 11.93
C ARG A 146 -9.30 -6.51 11.88
N GLU A 147 -9.39 -7.34 12.93
CA GLU A 147 -10.24 -8.55 12.96
C GLU A 147 -11.61 -8.38 13.64
N ASP A 148 -11.95 -7.19 14.12
CA ASP A 148 -13.12 -6.92 14.95
C ASP A 148 -13.94 -5.69 14.50
N LEU A 149 -14.15 -5.48 13.20
CA LEU A 149 -14.86 -4.30 12.67
C LEU A 149 -16.40 -4.28 12.93
N GLY A 150 -16.87 -4.95 13.98
CA GLY A 150 -18.28 -5.19 14.25
C GLY A 150 -18.86 -6.30 13.36
N HIS A 151 -19.81 -7.07 13.90
CA HIS A 151 -20.41 -8.24 13.24
C HIS A 151 -19.42 -9.36 12.81
N GLY A 152 -18.28 -9.49 13.49
CA GLY A 152 -17.30 -10.56 13.24
C GLY A 152 -16.59 -10.48 11.88
N ARG A 153 -16.56 -9.28 11.26
CA ARG A 153 -15.90 -9.07 9.97
C ARG A 153 -14.49 -8.52 10.17
N SER A 154 -13.53 -9.13 9.49
CA SER A 154 -12.20 -8.57 9.30
C SER A 154 -12.20 -7.52 8.19
N GLY A 155 -11.26 -6.57 8.24
CA GLY A 155 -11.08 -5.59 7.19
C GLY A 155 -9.88 -4.68 7.42
N ILE A 156 -9.83 -3.60 6.65
CA ILE A 156 -8.76 -2.61 6.75
C ILE A 156 -9.27 -1.41 7.54
N HIS A 157 -8.59 -1.09 8.63
CA HIS A 157 -8.83 0.12 9.39
C HIS A 157 -7.90 1.22 8.87
N ILE A 158 -8.40 2.45 8.74
CA ILE A 158 -7.65 3.61 8.24
C ILE A 158 -7.84 4.76 9.21
N LEU A 159 -6.75 5.21 9.81
CA LEU A 159 -6.72 6.34 10.74
C LEU A 159 -6.11 7.53 10.04
N ASN A 160 -6.78 8.68 10.11
CA ASN A 160 -6.19 9.95 9.74
C ASN A 160 -5.48 10.54 10.97
N GLN A 161 -4.28 11.09 10.78
CA GLN A 161 -3.63 11.89 11.80
C GLN A 161 -3.85 13.37 11.50
N ASP A 162 -4.65 14.05 12.33
CA ASP A 162 -4.91 15.47 12.19
C ASP A 162 -3.67 16.27 12.58
N THR A 163 -2.82 16.54 11.58
CA THR A 163 -1.57 17.27 11.71
C THR A 163 -1.50 18.36 10.66
N ASP A 164 -1.07 19.55 11.07
CA ASP A 164 -0.88 20.67 10.15
C ASP A 164 0.49 20.54 9.45
N LEU A 165 0.53 19.72 8.40
CA LEU A 165 1.71 19.50 7.58
C LEU A 165 1.57 20.24 6.26
N SER A 166 2.49 21.19 6.01
CA SER A 166 2.40 22.03 4.82
C SER A 166 3.74 22.46 4.26
N THR A 167 3.80 22.67 2.94
CA THR A 167 4.92 23.32 2.26
C THR A 167 4.80 24.85 2.22
N ALA A 168 3.74 25.44 2.77
CA ALA A 168 3.53 26.89 2.79
C ALA A 168 4.40 27.65 3.81
N SER A 169 5.17 26.94 4.65
CA SER A 169 6.09 27.55 5.61
C SER A 169 7.40 26.76 5.71
N ILE A 170 8.49 27.45 6.06
CA ILE A 170 9.81 26.83 6.29
C ILE A 170 9.71 25.73 7.36
N ARG A 171 9.00 26.01 8.46
CA ARG A 171 8.78 25.03 9.54
C ARG A 171 8.07 23.79 9.01
N GLY A 172 7.00 23.97 8.25
CA GLY A 172 6.23 22.88 7.66
C GLY A 172 7.07 22.04 6.69
N VAL A 173 7.92 22.67 5.88
CA VAL A 173 8.89 21.97 5.02
C VAL A 173 9.83 21.08 5.84
N PHE A 174 10.41 21.57 6.93
CA PHE A 174 11.28 20.74 7.78
C PHE A 174 10.53 19.61 8.49
N GLN A 175 9.28 19.84 8.90
CA GLN A 175 8.43 18.80 9.47
C GLN A 175 8.14 17.70 8.44
N LEU A 176 7.84 18.08 7.19
CA LEU A 176 7.63 17.14 6.09
C LEU A 176 8.89 16.36 5.74
N LEU A 177 10.05 17.02 5.67
CA LEU A 177 11.34 16.33 5.43
C LEU A 177 11.61 15.28 6.50
N LYS A 178 11.38 15.62 7.78
CA LYS A 178 11.52 14.67 8.88
C LYS A 178 10.52 13.51 8.77
N LEU A 179 9.26 13.81 8.45
CA LEU A 179 8.22 12.81 8.29
C LEU A 179 8.55 11.82 7.16
N TYR A 180 8.84 12.32 5.96
CA TYR A 180 9.18 11.47 4.82
C TYR A 180 10.48 10.71 5.03
N GLY A 181 11.48 11.32 5.67
CA GLY A 181 12.70 10.62 6.06
C GLY A 181 12.41 9.44 7.01
N ASN A 182 11.51 9.62 7.98
CA ASN A 182 11.09 8.55 8.87
C ASN A 182 10.30 7.45 8.14
N VAL A 183 9.44 7.80 7.19
CA VAL A 183 8.68 6.84 6.38
C VAL A 183 9.61 6.00 5.51
N LEU A 184 10.59 6.63 4.86
CA LEU A 184 11.60 5.91 4.08
C LEU A 184 12.43 4.99 4.98
N LYS A 185 12.85 5.47 6.15
CA LYS A 185 13.57 4.67 7.13
C LYS A 185 12.74 3.47 7.56
N TYR A 186 11.49 3.68 7.96
CA TYR A 186 10.56 2.61 8.34
C TYR A 186 10.35 1.60 7.21
N GLY A 187 10.12 2.07 5.99
CA GLY A 187 9.93 1.22 4.81
C GLY A 187 11.14 0.35 4.48
N ALA A 188 12.36 0.87 4.69
CA ALA A 188 13.60 0.18 4.33
C ALA A 188 14.30 -0.52 5.51
N ASP A 189 13.79 -0.40 6.74
CA ASP A 189 14.40 -0.99 7.92
C ASP A 189 14.22 -2.51 7.92
N GLU A 190 15.33 -3.22 8.07
CA GLU A 190 15.41 -4.69 8.05
C GLU A 190 15.22 -5.32 9.43
N LYS A 191 15.10 -4.49 10.47
CA LYS A 191 14.74 -4.96 11.81
C LYS A 191 13.26 -5.30 11.88
N GLN A 192 12.88 -6.04 12.92
CA GLN A 192 11.50 -6.47 13.17
C GLN A 192 10.51 -5.30 13.26
N ASP A 193 10.96 -4.12 13.72
CA ASP A 193 10.12 -2.92 13.82
C ASP A 193 9.98 -2.16 12.48
N GLY A 194 10.72 -2.56 11.45
CA GLY A 194 10.66 -1.99 10.11
C GLY A 194 9.60 -2.67 9.25
N TYR A 195 9.07 -1.96 8.24
CA TYR A 195 8.08 -2.55 7.33
C TYR A 195 8.68 -3.69 6.49
N TRP A 196 9.94 -3.52 6.06
CA TRP A 196 10.63 -4.58 5.34
C TRP A 196 10.98 -5.76 6.27
N GLY A 197 11.68 -5.50 7.38
CA GLY A 197 12.14 -6.56 8.27
C GLY A 197 11.03 -7.29 9.03
N GLY A 198 9.98 -6.56 9.42
CA GLY A 198 8.85 -7.10 10.18
C GLY A 198 7.79 -7.80 9.32
N PHE A 199 7.66 -7.42 8.05
CA PHE A 199 6.60 -7.95 7.18
C PHE A 199 7.10 -8.39 5.81
N PHE A 200 7.47 -7.46 4.93
CA PHE A 200 7.65 -7.77 3.51
C PHE A 200 8.78 -8.77 3.26
N GLY A 201 9.92 -8.60 3.94
CA GLY A 201 11.08 -9.48 3.81
C GLY A 201 10.75 -10.93 4.14
N PRO A 202 10.31 -11.23 5.37
CA PRO A 202 9.94 -12.59 5.77
C PRO A 202 8.91 -13.26 4.86
N VAL A 203 7.84 -12.54 4.49
CA VAL A 203 6.77 -13.07 3.65
C VAL A 203 7.28 -13.38 2.24
N LEU A 204 7.97 -12.42 1.59
CA LEU A 204 8.45 -12.61 0.22
C LEU A 204 9.56 -13.66 0.14
N GLU A 205 10.44 -13.75 1.14
CA GLU A 205 11.46 -14.80 1.20
C GLU A 205 10.83 -16.18 1.37
N LYS A 206 9.83 -16.31 2.24
CA LYS A 206 9.09 -17.58 2.40
C LYS A 206 8.39 -17.97 1.10
N LEU A 207 7.72 -17.04 0.42
CA LEU A 207 7.10 -17.31 -0.89
C LEU A 207 8.12 -17.78 -1.91
N ALA A 208 9.30 -17.15 -1.97
CA ALA A 208 10.38 -17.50 -2.88
C ALA A 208 11.03 -18.86 -2.58
N SER A 209 10.94 -19.34 -1.34
CA SER A 209 11.45 -20.66 -0.91
C SER A 209 10.48 -21.82 -1.18
N GLY A 210 9.24 -21.55 -1.58
CA GLY A 210 8.25 -22.62 -1.82
C GLY A 210 8.67 -23.51 -2.98
N SER A 211 8.87 -24.80 -2.70
CA SER A 211 9.08 -25.83 -3.70
C SER A 211 7.88 -25.91 -4.66
N MET A 212 8.17 -26.23 -5.93
CA MET A 212 7.16 -26.73 -6.85
C MET A 212 6.73 -28.11 -6.34
N ASP A 213 5.60 -28.16 -5.62
CA ASP A 213 4.84 -29.41 -5.44
C ASP A 213 3.94 -29.62 -6.67
#